data_AF-A0AB34Y8Z8-F1
#
_entry.id   AF-A0AB34Y8Z8-F1
#
_cell.length_a   1.000
_cell.length_b   1.000
_cell.length_c   1.000
_cell.angle_alpha   90.00
_cell.angle_beta   90.00
_cell.angle_gamma   90.00
#
_symmetry.space_group_name_H-M   'P 1'
#
loop_
_entity.id
_entity.type
_entity.pdbx_description
1 polymer ?
#
loop_
_entity_poly.entity_id
_entity_poly.type
_entity_poly.pdbx_seq_one_letter_code
_entity_poly.pdbx_strand_id
1 'polypeptide(L)'
;MISVVSCERNILAKTLAEHDDVAAAWYFDSREGSAAVEKASEGNRKATWVNNGRLPNWLNKAEGQGRDYLRRTIETRNIWIPYGA
;
A
#
# COMPACT_ATOMS: atom_id res chain seq x y z
N MET A 1 15.88 -5.54 2.14
CA MET A 1 15.88 -6.70 1.23
C MET A 1 14.79 -6.48 0.21
N ILE A 2 15.01 -6.81 -1.06
CA ILE A 2 14.01 -6.65 -2.12
C ILE A 2 13.73 -8.03 -2.74
N SER A 3 12.45 -8.31 -2.98
CA SER A 3 12.00 -9.53 -3.63
C SER A 3 11.10 -9.16 -4.79
N VAL A 4 11.36 -9.74 -5.96
CA VAL A 4 10.60 -9.50 -7.19
C VAL A 4 9.99 -10.82 -7.63
N VAL A 5 8.69 -10.82 -7.87
CA VAL A 5 7.90 -11.99 -8.28
C VAL A 5 7.15 -11.65 -9.55
N SER A 6 7.19 -12.55 -10.55
CA SER A 6 6.47 -12.42 -11.81
C SER A 6 5.40 -13.49 -11.94
N CYS A 7 4.13 -13.09 -11.96
CA CYS A 7 3.00 -13.94 -12.34
C CYS A 7 1.81 -13.08 -12.81
N GLU A 8 0.63 -13.69 -12.96
CA GLU A 8 -0.59 -12.98 -13.33
C GLU A 8 -0.98 -12.00 -12.22
N ARG A 9 -1.19 -10.73 -12.62
CA ARG A 9 -1.29 -9.61 -11.69
C ARG A 9 -2.49 -9.72 -10.76
N ASN A 10 -3.64 -10.15 -11.26
CA ASN A 10 -4.87 -10.17 -10.47
C ASN A 10 -4.81 -11.27 -9.41
N ILE A 11 -4.31 -12.45 -9.79
CA ILE A 11 -4.02 -13.53 -8.84
C ILE A 11 -3.03 -13.05 -7.76
N LEU A 12 -1.91 -12.41 -8.15
CA LEU A 12 -0.92 -11.94 -7.17
C LEU A 12 -1.48 -10.87 -6.23
N ALA A 13 -2.20 -9.89 -6.78
CA ALA A 13 -2.77 -8.79 -6.02
C ALA A 13 -3.79 -9.31 -5.00
N LYS A 14 -4.62 -10.28 -5.40
CA LYS A 14 -5.56 -10.94 -4.48
C LYS A 14 -4.83 -11.68 -3.37
N THR A 15 -3.90 -12.57 -3.72
CA THR A 15 -3.16 -13.38 -2.73
C THR A 15 -2.40 -12.52 -1.73
N LEU A 16 -1.74 -11.44 -2.17
CA LEU A 16 -1.03 -10.52 -1.27
C LEU A 16 -1.99 -9.68 -0.42
N ALA A 17 -3.15 -9.30 -0.94
CA ALA A 17 -4.15 -8.56 -0.19
C ALA A 17 -4.84 -9.43 0.89
N GLU A 18 -5.01 -10.73 0.65
CA GLU A 18 -5.56 -11.69 1.61
C GLU A 18 -4.53 -12.15 2.66
N HIS A 19 -3.22 -11.94 2.43
CA HIS A 19 -2.17 -12.46 3.30
C HIS A 19 -2.02 -11.64 4.60
N ASP A 20 -2.21 -12.27 5.76
CA ASP A 20 -2.21 -11.57 7.05
C ASP A 20 -0.87 -10.92 7.39
N ASP A 21 0.27 -11.58 7.17
CA ASP A 21 1.60 -10.99 7.48
C ASP A 21 2.02 -9.81 6.60
N VAL A 22 1.22 -9.42 5.61
CA VAL A 22 1.47 -8.22 4.79
C VAL A 22 0.94 -7.00 5.52
N ALA A 23 1.83 -6.12 6.01
CA ALA A 23 1.44 -4.92 6.75
C ALA A 23 0.76 -3.84 5.89
N ALA A 24 1.12 -3.75 4.60
CA ALA A 24 0.57 -2.77 3.67
C ALA A 24 0.60 -3.30 2.22
N ALA A 25 -0.41 -2.93 1.42
CA ALA A 25 -0.54 -3.33 0.02
C ALA A 25 -0.68 -2.10 -0.88
N TRP A 26 0.19 -1.96 -1.87
CA TRP A 26 0.16 -0.86 -2.84
C TRP A 26 -0.21 -1.43 -4.22
N TYR A 27 -1.29 -0.93 -4.82
CA TYR A 27 -1.80 -1.40 -6.10
C TYR A 27 -2.08 -0.24 -7.05
N PHE A 28 -1.43 -0.25 -8.22
CA PHE A 28 -1.54 0.81 -9.21
C PHE A 28 -1.94 0.21 -10.56
N ASP A 29 -3.23 0.25 -10.88
CA ASP A 29 -3.75 -0.22 -12.16
C ASP A 29 -5.21 0.24 -12.35
N SER A 30 -6.13 -0.67 -12.67
CA SER A 30 -7.55 -0.43 -12.90
C SER A 30 -8.32 -0.13 -11.60
N ARG A 31 -9.47 0.52 -11.77
CA ARG A 31 -10.43 0.78 -10.68
C ARG A 31 -11.03 -0.51 -10.12
N GLU A 32 -11.28 -1.49 -10.97
CA GLU A 32 -11.83 -2.81 -10.57
C GLU A 32 -10.84 -3.57 -9.69
N GLY A 33 -9.57 -3.61 -10.09
CA GLY A 33 -8.51 -4.22 -9.28
C GLY A 33 -8.26 -3.47 -7.97
N SER A 34 -8.36 -2.14 -7.99
CA SER A 34 -8.27 -1.31 -6.78
C SER A 34 -9.35 -1.69 -5.76
N ALA A 35 -10.61 -1.80 -6.20
CA ALA A 35 -11.71 -2.22 -5.34
C ALA A 35 -11.55 -3.67 -4.84
N ALA A 36 -11.01 -4.57 -5.67
CA ALA A 36 -10.73 -5.95 -5.27
C ALA A 36 -9.68 -6.04 -4.16
N VAL A 37 -8.59 -5.26 -4.26
CA VAL A 37 -7.52 -5.21 -3.25
C VAL A 37 -8.03 -4.63 -1.93
N GLU A 38 -8.83 -3.56 -1.97
CA GLU A 38 -9.44 -2.99 -0.77
C GLU A 38 -10.39 -3.98 -0.08
N LYS A 39 -11.23 -4.68 -0.86
CA LYS A 39 -12.15 -5.69 -0.34
C LYS A 39 -11.41 -6.89 0.27
N ALA A 40 -10.36 -7.38 -0.40
CA ALA A 40 -9.55 -8.48 0.09
C ALA A 40 -8.78 -8.12 1.38
N SER A 41 -8.49 -6.83 1.58
CA SER A 41 -7.77 -6.32 2.75
C SER A 41 -8.63 -6.16 4.01
N GLU A 42 -9.92 -6.52 3.95
CA GLU A 42 -10.85 -6.40 5.09
C GLU A 42 -10.42 -7.24 6.31
N GLY A 43 -9.82 -8.41 6.08
CA GLY A 43 -9.44 -9.36 7.14
C GLY A 43 -8.46 -8.79 8.17
N ASN A 44 -7.31 -8.26 7.71
CA ASN A 44 -6.28 -7.68 8.58
C ASN A 44 -6.33 -6.14 8.65
N ARG A 45 -7.25 -5.48 7.92
CA ARG A 45 -7.30 -4.01 7.78
C ARG A 45 -5.94 -3.38 7.49
N LYS A 46 -5.15 -4.05 6.64
CA LYS A 46 -3.82 -3.57 6.25
C LYS A 46 -3.94 -2.24 5.53
N ALA A 47 -2.92 -1.40 5.63
CA ALA A 47 -2.92 -0.12 4.94
C ALA A 47 -2.89 -0.35 3.41
N THR A 48 -3.95 0.04 2.72
CA THR A 48 -4.04 -0.05 1.26
C THR A 48 -3.75 1.32 0.63
N TRP A 49 -2.96 1.31 -0.44
CA TRP A 49 -2.81 2.48 -1.30
C TRP A 49 -3.11 2.09 -2.74
N VAL A 50 -4.26 2.57 -3.24
CA VAL A 50 -4.73 2.28 -4.60
C VAL A 50 -4.93 3.56 -5.40
N ASN A 51 -4.81 3.48 -6.73
CA ASN A 51 -4.88 4.64 -7.61
C ASN A 51 -6.20 4.76 -8.40
N ASN A 52 -7.10 3.78 -8.28
CA ASN A 52 -8.42 3.79 -8.91
C ASN A 52 -8.42 4.07 -10.42
N GLY A 53 -7.42 3.56 -11.17
CA GLY A 53 -7.32 3.81 -12.62
C GLY A 53 -6.47 5.02 -13.01
N ARG A 54 -6.01 5.84 -12.05
CA ARG A 54 -5.22 7.05 -12.32
C ARG A 54 -3.75 6.81 -12.06
N LEU A 55 -3.04 6.31 -13.06
CA LEU A 55 -1.62 5.99 -12.92
C LEU A 55 -0.79 7.28 -12.80
N PRO A 56 0.06 7.41 -11.76
CA PRO A 56 1.04 8.49 -11.69
C PRO A 56 1.99 8.41 -12.88
N ASN A 57 2.46 9.55 -13.37
CA ASN A 57 3.59 9.55 -14.29
C ASN A 57 4.89 9.29 -13.50
N TRP A 58 5.34 8.03 -13.50
CA TRP A 58 6.56 7.61 -12.79
C TRP A 58 7.84 8.31 -13.26
N LEU A 59 7.87 8.81 -14.49
CA LEU A 59 9.02 9.56 -15.04
C LEU A 59 9.01 11.03 -14.60
N ASN A 60 7.87 11.54 -14.14
CA ASN A 60 7.78 12.88 -13.58
C ASN A 60 8.24 12.86 -12.12
N LYS A 61 9.33 13.57 -11.81
CA LYS A 61 9.87 13.69 -10.44
C LYS A 61 8.89 14.32 -9.44
N ALA A 62 7.86 15.03 -9.90
CA ALA A 62 6.83 15.58 -9.02
C ALA A 62 5.80 14.51 -8.58
N GLU A 63 5.59 13.47 -9.38
CA GLU A 63 4.54 12.46 -9.16
C GLU A 63 5.10 11.09 -8.73
N GLY A 64 6.27 10.71 -9.25
CA GLY A 64 6.91 9.42 -8.99
C GLY A 64 7.74 9.34 -7.70
N GLN A 65 7.95 10.46 -7.01
CA GLN A 65 8.68 10.53 -5.74
C GLN A 65 8.11 11.62 -4.84
N GLY A 66 8.30 11.52 -3.52
CA GLY A 66 7.95 12.61 -2.61
C GLY A 66 7.55 12.17 -1.20
N ARG A 67 7.13 13.16 -0.40
CA ARG A 67 6.72 12.97 1.00
C ARG A 67 5.51 12.05 1.14
N ASP A 68 4.67 12.00 0.12
CA ASP A 68 3.47 11.17 0.07
C ASP A 68 3.78 9.66 0.04
N TYR A 69 4.90 9.26 -0.55
CA TYR A 69 5.36 7.87 -0.52
C TYR A 69 5.90 7.53 0.87
N LEU A 70 6.77 8.39 1.41
CA LEU A 70 7.35 8.19 2.75
C LEU A 70 6.29 8.09 3.84
N ARG A 71 5.26 8.95 3.78
CA ARG A 71 4.16 8.94 4.74
C ARG A 71 3.36 7.64 4.71
N ARG A 72 3.31 6.94 3.57
CA ARG A 72 2.62 5.66 3.42
C ARG A 72 3.49 4.46 3.75
N THR A 73 4.81 4.65 3.87
CA THR A 73 5.76 3.61 4.30
C THR A 73 5.92 3.55 5.82
N ILE A 74 5.57 4.63 6.54
CA ILE A 74 5.75 4.72 7.99
C ILE A 74 4.44 4.60 8.74
N GLU A 75 4.49 3.94 9.90
CA GLU A 75 3.44 4.00 10.91
C GLU A 75 3.90 4.90 12.06
N THR A 76 3.06 5.86 12.46
CA THR A 76 3.37 6.73 13.61
C THR A 76 2.82 6.11 14.88
N ARG A 77 3.72 5.66 15.77
CA ARG A 77 3.35 5.16 17.10
C ARG A 77 3.68 6.21 18.15
N ASN A 78 2.65 6.83 18.72
CA ASN A 78 2.80 7.83 19.78
C ASN A 78 2.87 7.14 21.14
N ILE A 79 3.92 7.43 21.91
CA ILE A 79 4.13 6.92 23.26
C ILE A 79 4.13 8.12 24.20
N TRP A 80 3.22 8.12 25.19
CA TRP A 80 3.14 9.16 26.19
C TRP A 80 3.97 8.78 27.41
N ILE A 81 4.95 9.61 27.73
CA ILE A 81 5.80 9.45 28.91
C ILE A 81 5.42 10.55 29.89
N PRO A 82 4.96 10.24 31.11
CA PRO A 82 4.67 11.26 32.10
C PRO A 82 5.98 11.97 32.47
N TYR A 83 6.03 13.27 32.22
CA TYR A 83 7.14 14.11 32.63
C TYR A 83 6.69 14.91 33.85
N GLY A 84 7.32 14.68 35.00
CA GLY A 84 7.06 15.44 36.22
C GLY A 84 7.58 16.87 36.06
N ALA A 85 6.71 17.86 36.31
CA ALA A 85 7.11 19.25 36.47
C ALA A 85 7.84 19.45 37.80
#